data_AF-A0A6J4P8L6-F1
#
_entry.id   AF-A0A6J4P8L6-F1
#
_cell.length_a   1.000
_cell.length_b   1.000
_cell.length_c   1.000
_cell.angle_alpha   90.00
_cell.angle_beta   90.00
_cell.angle_gamma   90.00
#
_symmetry.space_group_name_H-M   'P 1'
#
loop_
_entity.id
_entity.type
_entity.pdbx_description
1 polymer ?
#
loop_
_entity_poly.entity_id
_entity_poly.type
_entity_poly.pdbx_seq_one_letter_code
_entity_poly.pdbx_strand_id
1 'polypeptide(L)' 'MSERAFPNNCPYCAETDLFPREDGWECRACLRAFSLKYLGMIERGGGAR' A
#
# COMPACT_ATOMS: atom_id res chain seq x y z
N MET A 1 5.18 -19.29 -2.56
CA MET A 1 5.00 -18.10 -1.70
C MET A 1 4.50 -16.94 -2.57
N SER A 2 3.19 -16.88 -2.83
CA SER A 2 2.55 -15.70 -3.44
C SER A 2 1.58 -15.15 -2.40
N GLU A 3 2.12 -14.71 -1.27
CA GLU A 3 1.32 -13.96 -0.30
C GLU A 3 0.99 -12.62 -0.95
N ARG A 4 -0.29 -12.26 -1.00
CA ARG A 4 -0.74 -10.92 -1.39
C ARG A 4 0.04 -9.93 -0.55
N ALA A 5 0.68 -8.94 -1.18
CA ALA A 5 1.34 -7.89 -0.44
C ALA A 5 0.29 -7.16 0.42
N PHE A 6 0.42 -7.28 1.73
CA PHE A 6 -0.36 -6.51 2.69
C PHE A 6 0.44 -5.24 3.02
N PRO A 7 -0.16 -4.04 2.98
CA PRO A 7 0.50 -2.86 3.52
C PRO A 7 0.69 -3.04 5.02
N ASN A 8 1.94 -2.90 5.49
CA ASN A 8 2.25 -2.98 6.92
C ASN A 8 2.02 -1.65 7.65
N ASN A 9 2.00 -0.52 6.93
CA ASN A 9 1.91 0.82 7.50
C ASN A 9 0.95 1.70 6.69
N CYS A 10 0.18 2.54 7.39
CA CYS A 10 -0.68 3.54 6.78
C CYS A 10 0.16 4.60 6.05
N PRO A 11 -0.12 4.91 4.77
CA PRO A 11 0.64 5.92 4.02
C PRO A 11 0.44 7.35 4.54
N TYR A 12 -0.52 7.58 5.44
CA TYR A 12 -0.83 8.91 5.97
C TYR A 12 -0.29 9.16 7.38
N CYS A 13 -0.28 8.16 8.27
CA CYS A 13 0.14 8.32 9.67
C CYS A 13 1.20 7.32 10.13
N ALA A 14 1.70 6.45 9.24
CA ALA A 14 2.70 5.41 9.53
C ALA A 14 2.28 4.33 10.56
N GLU A 15 1.09 4.42 11.15
CA GLU A 15 0.53 3.40 12.04
C GLU A 15 0.22 2.08 11.33
N THR A 16 0.17 1.00 12.11
CA THR A 16 -0.06 -0.37 11.62
C THR A 16 -1.50 -0.85 11.84
N ASP A 17 -2.36 0.00 12.38
CA ASP A 17 -3.78 -0.28 12.69
C ASP A 17 -4.66 -0.26 11.42
N LEU A 18 -4.37 -1.19 10.50
CA LEU A 18 -4.95 -1.32 9.16
C LEU A 18 -5.94 -2.49 9.05
N PHE A 19 -7.11 -2.24 8.47
CA PHE A 19 -8.16 -3.25 8.28
C PHE A 19 -8.63 -3.31 6.82
N PRO A 20 -8.92 -4.53 6.30
CA PRO A 20 -9.41 -4.69 4.94
C PRO A 20 -10.84 -4.16 4.81
N ARG A 21 -11.12 -3.54 3.66
CA ARG A 21 -12.45 -3.13 3.20
C ARG A 21 -12.71 -3.71 1.81
N GLU A 22 -13.96 -3.62 1.34
CA GLU A 22 -14.35 -4.07 0.00
C GLU A 22 -13.50 -3.41 -1.10
N ASP A 23 -13.29 -2.09 -1.02
CA ASP A 23 -12.53 -1.31 -2.00
C ASP A 23 -11.10 -0.93 -1.56
N GLY A 24 -10.52 -1.62 -0.58
CA GLY A 24 -9.14 -1.35 -0.14
C GLY A 24 -8.91 -1.54 1.36
N TRP A 25 -8.46 -0.49 2.03
CA TRP A 25 -7.99 -0.50 3.42
C TRP A 25 -8.49 0.72 4.18
N GLU A 26 -8.73 0.55 5.47
CA GLU A 26 -8.91 1.64 6.42
C GLU A 26 -7.80 1.63 7.47
N CYS A 27 -7.39 2.81 7.91
CA CYS A 27 -6.59 2.98 9.12
C CYS A 27 -7.48 3.48 10.26
N ARG A 28 -7.59 2.73 11.35
CA ARG A 28 -8.43 3.10 12.48
C ARG A 28 -7.78 4.14 13.40
N ALA A 29 -6.45 4.26 13.39
CA ALA A 29 -5.74 5.31 14.12
C ALA A 29 -5.98 6.73 13.57
N CYS A 30 -6.07 6.89 12.24
CA CYS A 30 -6.25 8.20 11.61
C CYS A 30 -7.55 8.35 10.80
N LEU A 31 -8.43 7.34 10.86
CA LEU A 31 -9.76 7.29 10.25
C LEU A 31 -9.79 7.54 8.73
N ARG A 32 -8.73 7.16 8.01
CA ARG A 32 -8.64 7.30 6.55
C ARG A 32 -8.83 5.96 5.85
N ALA A 33 -9.61 5.97 4.78
CA ALA A 33 -9.72 4.85 3.84
C ALA A 33 -8.90 5.13 2.57
N PHE A 34 -8.25 4.11 2.02
CA PHE A 34 -7.42 4.19 0.83
C PHE A 34 -7.34 2.85 0.09
N SER A 35 -6.90 2.86 -1.16
CA SER A 35 -6.66 1.65 -1.95
C SER A 35 -5.23 1.62 -2.48
N LEU A 36 -4.69 0.42 -2.69
CA LEU A 36 -3.37 0.21 -3.28
C LEU A 36 -3.52 -0.54 -4.58
N LYS A 37 -2.73 -0.14 -5.58
CA LYS A 37 -2.72 -0.75 -6.90
C LYS A 37 -1.30 -1.18 -7.25
N TYR A 38 -1.14 -2.46 -7.60
CA TYR A 38 0.09 -2.93 -8.23
C TYR A 38 0.17 -2.38 -9.66
N LEU A 39 1.23 -1.63 -9.97
CA LEU A 39 1.40 -0.97 -11.26
C LEU A 39 2.34 -1.76 -12.22
N GLY A 40 3.00 -2.81 -11.74
CA GLY A 40 4.02 -3.54 -12.50
C GLY A 40 5.42 -3.41 -11.87
N MET A 41 6.40 -4.03 -12.52
CA MET A 41 7.81 -3.86 -12.17
C MET A 41 8.33 -2.60 -12.87
N ILE A 42 8.97 -1.70 -12.13
CA ILE A 42 9.67 -0.56 -12.73
C ILE A 42 10.99 -1.05 -13.33
N GLU A 43 11.30 -0.63 -14.56
CA GLU A 43 12.65 -0.78 -15.08
C GLU A 43 13.56 0.14 -14.27
N ARG A 44 14.64 -0.41 -13.68
CA ARG A 44 15.72 0.44 -13.16
C ARG A 44 16.35 1.07 -14.38
N GLY A 45 15.96 2.30 -14.70
CA GLY A 45 16.41 3.01 -15.89
C GLY A 45 17.90 2.81 -16.10
N GLY A 46 18.27 2.07 -17.16
CA GLY A 46 19.60 2.15 -17.71
C GLY A 46 19.82 3.61 -18.00
N GLY A 47 20.68 4.25 -17.20
CA GLY A 47 20.76 5.70 -17.10
C GLY A 47 20.74 6.35 -18.47
N ALA A 48 19.68 7.10 -18.75
CA ALA A 48 19.73 8.13 -19.76
C ALA A 48 20.77 9.15 -19.30
N ARG A 49 22.00 8.99 -19.79
CA ARG A 49 22.92 10.10 -20.04
C ARG A 49 22.52 10.73 -21.35
#